data_AF-A0A959Y841-F1
#
_entry.id   AF-A0A959Y841-F1
#
_cell.length_a   1.000
_cell.length_b   1.000
_cell.length_c   1.000
_cell.angle_alpha   90.00
_cell.angle_beta   90.00
_cell.angle_gamma   90.00
#
_symmetry.space_group_name_H-M   'P 1'
#
loop_
_entity.id
_entity.type
_entity.pdbx_description
1 polymer ?
#
loop_
_entity_poly.entity_id
_entity_poly.type
_entity_poly.pdbx_seq_one_letter_code
_entity_poly.pdbx_strand_id
1 'polypeptide(L)' 'QYEAVFPFDIYPVHLLKAILVNDIEQMENLGLLEVAPEDFALCEFVCTSKIESQAIVREGLDVLKKETT' A
#
# COMPACT_ATOMS: atom_id res chain seq x y z
N GLN A 1 -11.84 2.48 -7.85
CA GLN A 1 -12.73 2.44 -6.65
C GLN A 1 -11.97 2.86 -5.40
N TYR A 2 -10.72 2.40 -5.21
CA TYR A 2 -9.85 2.81 -4.11
C TYR A 2 -9.51 4.32 -4.11
N GLU A 3 -9.24 4.93 -5.27
CA GLU A 3 -8.93 6.37 -5.38
C GLU A 3 -10.06 7.29 -4.93
N ALA A 4 -11.32 6.81 -4.91
CA ALA A 4 -12.47 7.60 -4.48
C ALA A 4 -12.65 7.61 -2.94
N VAL A 5 -11.96 6.72 -2.23
CA VAL A 5 -12.08 6.54 -0.77
C VAL A 5 -10.76 6.78 -0.04
N PHE A 6 -9.66 6.92 -0.78
CA PHE A 6 -8.37 7.20 -0.19
C PHE A 6 -8.24 8.71 0.10
N PRO A 7 -7.84 9.10 1.33
CA PRO A 7 -7.77 10.50 1.73
C PRO A 7 -6.57 11.25 1.12
N PHE A 8 -5.62 10.53 0.52
CA PHE A 8 -4.40 11.08 -0.07
C PHE A 8 -4.42 11.02 -1.61
N ASP A 9 -3.71 11.95 -2.25
CA ASP A 9 -3.50 11.97 -3.71
C ASP A 9 -2.39 10.98 -4.11
N ILE A 10 -2.62 9.70 -3.81
CA ILE A 10 -1.75 8.61 -4.23
C ILE A 10 -2.55 7.57 -5.01
N TYR A 11 -1.85 6.70 -5.71
CA TYR A 11 -2.46 5.59 -6.44
C TYR A 11 -2.40 4.30 -5.59
N PRO A 12 -3.37 4.02 -4.70
CA PRO A 12 -3.34 2.87 -3.80
C PRO A 12 -3.24 1.53 -4.53
N VAL A 13 -3.86 1.40 -5.71
CA VAL A 13 -3.77 0.19 -6.54
C VAL A 13 -2.36 -0.01 -7.11
N HIS A 14 -1.72 1.08 -7.52
CA HIS A 14 -0.34 1.03 -8.01
C HIS A 14 0.63 0.72 -6.87
N LEU A 15 0.41 1.30 -5.69
CA LEU A 15 1.21 1.03 -4.49
C LEU A 15 1.13 -0.46 -4.12
N LEU A 16 -0.08 -1.01 -4.03
CA LEU A 16 -0.28 -2.45 -3.76
C LEU A 16 0.39 -3.32 -4.81
N LYS A 17 0.34 -2.94 -6.09
CA LYS A 17 1.02 -3.67 -7.17
C LYS A 17 2.54 -3.58 -7.06
N ALA A 18 3.10 -2.41 -6.73
CA ALA A 18 4.53 -2.23 -6.51
C ALA A 18 5.02 -3.11 -5.36
N ILE A 19 4.27 -3.16 -4.25
CA ILE A 19 4.56 -4.03 -3.11
C ILE A 19 4.56 -5.50 -3.52
N LEU A 20 3.54 -5.96 -4.26
CA LEU A 20 3.46 -7.35 -4.74
C LEU A 20 4.64 -7.75 -5.64
N VAL A 21 5.16 -6.82 -6.44
CA VAL A 21 6.36 -7.03 -7.28
C VAL A 21 7.66 -6.84 -6.49
N ASN A 22 7.60 -6.41 -5.23
CA ASN A 22 8.75 -6.06 -4.39
C ASN A 22 9.60 -4.93 -5.01
N ASP A 23 8.96 -3.99 -5.69
CA ASP A 23 9.60 -2.84 -6.34
C ASP A 23 9.73 -1.67 -5.36
N ILE A 24 10.86 -1.59 -4.67
CA ILE A 24 11.09 -0.61 -3.59
C ILE A 24 11.13 0.83 -4.13
N GLU A 25 11.74 1.02 -5.30
CA GLU A 25 11.84 2.34 -5.95
C GLU A 25 10.44 2.92 -6.22
N GLN A 26 9.54 2.10 -6.76
CA GLN A 26 8.16 2.54 -6.99
C GLN A 26 7.36 2.69 -5.69
N MET A 27 7.57 1.84 -4.70
CA MET A 27 6.94 1.97 -3.40
C MET A 27 7.26 3.33 -2.74
N GLU A 28 8.52 3.73 -2.73
CA GLU A 28 8.94 5.04 -2.22
C GLU A 28 8.36 6.19 -3.03
N ASN A 29 8.41 6.09 -4.37
CA ASN A 29 7.88 7.13 -5.25
C ASN A 29 6.38 7.37 -5.07
N LEU A 30 5.62 6.29 -4.82
CA LEU A 30 4.19 6.34 -4.56
C LEU A 30 3.83 6.76 -3.12
N GLY A 31 4.82 7.01 -2.27
CA GLY A 31 4.61 7.51 -0.91
C GLY A 31 4.32 6.42 0.12
N LEU A 32 4.90 5.21 0.00
CA LEU A 32 4.71 4.13 0.99
C LEU A 32 5.02 4.56 2.44
N LEU A 33 5.98 5.47 2.63
CA LEU A 33 6.35 5.99 3.94
C LEU A 33 5.35 6.99 4.53
N GLU A 34 4.50 7.59 3.69
CA GLU A 34 3.47 8.56 4.10
C GLU A 34 2.15 7.88 4.46
N VAL A 35 2.01 6.59 4.20
CA VAL A 35 0.80 5.82 4.46
C VAL A 35 1.00 4.78 5.55
N ALA A 36 -0.03 4.58 6.37
CA ALA A 36 -0.06 3.48 7.33
C ALA A 36 -0.95 2.34 6.81
N PRO A 37 -0.73 1.10 7.26
CA PRO A 37 -1.63 -0.01 6.96
C PRO A 37 -3.08 0.27 7.43
N GLU A 38 -3.27 1.11 8.45
CA GLU A 38 -4.60 1.53 8.93
C GLU A 38 -5.39 2.39 7.92
N ASP A 39 -4.71 3.19 7.08
CA ASP A 39 -5.38 3.98 6.03
C ASP A 39 -6.06 3.08 4.98
N PHE A 40 -5.56 1.85 4.83
CA PHE A 40 -6.11 0.86 3.92
C PHE A 40 -7.28 0.05 4.51
N ALA A 41 -7.65 0.25 5.78
CA ALA A 41 -8.78 -0.46 6.39
C ALA A 41 -10.11 -0.15 5.68
N LEU A 42 -10.33 1.11 5.29
CA LEU A 42 -11.53 1.51 4.52
C LEU A 42 -11.50 0.94 3.11
N CYS A 43 -10.31 0.88 2.52
CA CYS A 43 -10.09 0.30 1.20
C CYS A 43 -10.38 -1.20 1.17
N GLU A 44 -9.95 -1.92 2.20
CA GLU A 44 -10.24 -3.34 2.40
C GLU A 44 -11.74 -3.59 2.59
N PHE A 45 -12.41 -2.74 3.39
CA PHE A 45 -13.85 -2.84 3.63
C PHE A 45 -14.67 -2.64 2.35
N VAL A 46 -14.25 -1.70 1.49
CA VAL A 46 -14.91 -1.40 0.20
C VAL A 46 -14.53 -2.44 -0.87
N CYS A 47 -13.43 -3.18 -0.69
CA CYS A 47 -12.97 -4.18 -1.64
C CYS A 47 -13.88 -5.42 -1.64
N THR A 48 -14.56 -5.66 -2.76
CA THR A 48 -15.40 -6.86 -2.96
C THR A 48 -14.59 -8.15 -3.12
N SER A 49 -13.28 -8.06 -3.38
CA SER A 49 -12.41 -9.18 -3.71
C SER A 49 -11.71 -9.82 -2.51
N LYS A 50 -11.95 -9.33 -1.28
CA LYS A 50 -11.29 -9.79 -0.03
C LYS A 50 -9.76 -9.75 -0.10
N ILE A 51 -9.19 -8.75 -0.77
CA ILE A 51 -7.75 -8.55 -0.79
C ILE A 51 -7.35 -7.88 0.53
N GLU A 52 -6.44 -8.51 1.27
CA GLU A 52 -5.92 -7.98 2.53
C GLU A 52 -4.91 -6.84 2.27
N SER A 53 -5.40 -5.66 1.88
CA SER A 53 -4.55 -4.50 1.57
C SER A 53 -3.70 -4.06 2.76
N GLN A 54 -4.19 -4.22 3.99
CA GLN A 54 -3.41 -3.91 5.19
C GLN A 54 -2.19 -4.82 5.33
N ALA A 55 -2.35 -6.12 5.05
CA ALA A 55 -1.27 -7.09 5.13
C ALA A 55 -0.20 -6.81 4.07
N ILE A 56 -0.62 -6.47 2.84
CA ILE A 56 0.30 -6.12 1.75
C ILE A 56 1.14 -4.89 2.14
N VAL A 57 0.52 -3.81 2.59
CA VAL A 57 1.26 -2.59 3.00
C VAL A 57 2.24 -2.86 4.13
N ARG A 58 1.86 -3.71 5.09
CA ARG A 58 2.74 -4.13 6.18
C ARG A 58 3.96 -4.91 5.67
N GLU A 59 3.78 -5.79 4.70
CA GLU A 59 4.88 -6.51 4.05
C GLU A 59 5.81 -5.55 3.31
N GLY A 60 5.26 -4.59 2.54
CA GLY A 60 6.06 -3.56 1.87
C GLY A 60 6.92 -2.72 2.83
N LEU A 61 6.37 -2.33 3.98
CA LEU A 61 7.13 -1.64 5.03
C LEU A 61 8.22 -2.51 5.65
N ASP A 62 7.97 -3.80 5.84
CA ASP A 62 8.97 -4.75 6.36
C ASP A 62 10.13 -4.93 5.37
N VAL A 63 9.82 -5.05 4.07
CA VAL A 63 10.83 -5.13 2.98
C VAL A 63 11.71 -3.89 2.97
N LEU A 64 11.12 -2.69 2.99
CA LEU A 64 11.87 -1.42 3.07
C LEU A 64 12.78 -1.38 4.29
N LYS A 65 12.26 -1.79 5.45
CA LYS A 65 13.01 -1.79 6.71
C LYS A 65 14.17 -2.77 6.68
N LYS A 66 13.98 -3.92 6.04
CA LYS A 66 15.00 -4.96 5.89
C LYS A 66 16.12 -4.55 4.96
N GLU A 67 15.84 -3.84 3.88
CA GLU A 67 16.88 -3.32 2.97
C GLU A 67 17.65 -2.14 3.58
N THR A 68 17.02 -1.37 4.46
CA THR A 68 17.67 -0.21 5.12
C THR A 68 18.46 -0.60 6.39
N THR A 69 18.42 -1.86 6.84
CA THR A 69 19.09 -2.36 8.06
C THR A 69 20.30 -3.24 7.73
#